data_AF-A0A328SSR8-F1
#
_entry.id   AF-A0A328SSR8-F1
#
_cell.length_a   1.000
_cell.length_b   1.000
_cell.length_c   1.000
_cell.angle_alpha   90.00
_cell.angle_beta   90.00
_cell.angle_gamma   90.00
#
_symmetry.space_group_name_H-M   'P 1'
#
loop_
_entity.id
_entity.type
_entity.pdbx_description
1 polymer ?
#
loop_
_entity_poly.entity_id
_entity_poly.type
_entity_poly.pdbx_seq_one_letter_code
_entity_poly.pdbx_strand_id
1 'polypeptide(L)'
;MEFKNILNSSTKSTQGEDEGWVKVNEGTWIPERPGDTIAGELVEKKFNIGKWNHNLYVIRLSDGRCRDVWGCYRLDKKMDEVIEGTVIRIRYKGDIRKSDGEFMYDMMYLKRKKNNKNDIYQLLLGW
;
A
#
# COMPACT_ATOMS: atom_id res chain seq x y z
N MET A 1 -7.15 40.37 34.39
CA MET A 1 -6.76 40.32 32.98
C MET A 1 -6.89 38.89 32.51
N GLU A 2 -7.97 38.62 31.79
CA GLU A 2 -8.18 37.37 31.05
C GLU A 2 -7.27 37.35 29.83
N PHE A 3 -6.78 36.16 29.44
CA PHE A 3 -7.00 35.61 28.10
C PHE A 3 -6.93 34.09 28.18
N LYS A 4 -8.10 33.46 28.00
CA LYS A 4 -8.26 32.04 27.67
C LYS A 4 -7.80 31.86 26.22
N ASN A 5 -7.03 30.81 25.93
CA ASN A 5 -7.00 30.25 24.57
C ASN A 5 -7.00 28.73 24.63
N ILE A 6 -8.22 28.23 24.44
CA ILE A 6 -8.61 26.85 24.22
C ILE A 6 -8.32 26.55 22.74
N LEU A 7 -7.37 25.65 22.45
CA LEU A 7 -7.27 25.04 21.12
C LEU A 7 -8.08 23.74 21.12
N ASN A 8 -9.40 23.94 21.03
CA ASN A 8 -10.32 22.99 20.45
C ASN A 8 -10.32 23.21 18.94
N SER A 9 -9.80 22.26 18.16
CA SER A 9 -10.19 22.04 16.77
C SER A 9 -9.57 20.71 16.31
N SER A 10 -10.25 19.67 15.84
CA SER A 10 -11.66 19.48 15.52
C SER A 10 -11.88 17.97 15.39
N THR A 11 -12.34 17.28 16.44
CA THR A 11 -13.09 16.03 16.25
C THR A 11 -14.53 16.43 15.94
N LYS A 12 -14.76 16.86 14.70
CA LYS A 12 -16.10 16.98 14.16
C LYS A 12 -16.39 15.68 13.40
N SER A 13 -16.73 14.66 14.17
CA SER A 13 -17.33 13.43 13.66
C SER A 13 -18.72 13.78 13.15
N THR A 14 -18.88 13.87 11.83
CA THR A 14 -20.19 13.84 11.20
C THR A 14 -20.76 12.44 11.41
N GLN A 15 -21.80 12.34 12.24
CA GLN A 15 -22.63 11.15 12.37
C GLN A 15 -23.61 11.12 11.20
N GLY A 16 -23.66 9.98 10.49
CA GLY A 16 -24.88 9.53 9.84
C GLY A 16 -24.89 9.24 8.33
N GLU A 17 -23.89 8.56 7.73
CA GLU A 17 -24.04 7.93 6.38
C GLU A 17 -23.31 6.58 6.20
N ASP A 18 -22.49 6.12 7.16
CA ASP A 18 -21.55 5.00 6.95
C ASP A 18 -21.96 3.67 7.63
N GLU A 19 -23.25 3.43 7.90
CA GLU A 19 -23.67 2.14 8.47
C GLU A 19 -23.35 0.98 7.50
N GLY A 20 -22.40 0.12 7.88
CA GLY A 20 -21.91 -1.01 7.07
C GLY A 20 -20.65 -0.72 6.26
N TRP A 21 -20.12 0.51 6.29
CA TRP A 21 -18.90 0.89 5.58
C TRP A 21 -17.71 0.96 6.54
N VAL A 22 -16.64 0.22 6.23
CA VAL A 22 -15.38 0.28 6.98
C VAL A 22 -14.44 1.22 6.24
N LYS A 23 -13.93 2.24 6.95
CA LYS A 23 -12.85 3.08 6.43
C LYS A 23 -11.61 2.21 6.28
N VAL A 24 -11.31 1.82 5.04
CA VAL A 24 -10.28 0.81 4.75
C VAL A 24 -8.87 1.29 5.14
N ASN A 25 -8.61 2.61 5.15
CA ASN A 25 -7.26 3.14 5.26
C ASN A 25 -6.83 3.46 6.69
N GLU A 26 -5.94 2.63 7.23
CA GLU A 26 -5.32 2.82 8.56
C GLU A 26 -3.96 3.54 8.50
N GLY A 27 -3.62 4.10 7.33
CA GLY A 27 -2.48 4.99 7.12
C GLY A 27 -1.57 4.56 5.96
N THR A 28 -0.68 5.47 5.58
CA THR A 28 0.28 5.26 4.49
C THR A 28 1.49 4.46 4.97
N TRP A 29 1.95 3.51 4.14
CA TRP A 29 3.22 2.85 4.33
C TRP A 29 4.36 3.80 3.94
N ILE A 30 5.22 4.09 4.92
CA ILE A 30 6.42 4.91 4.75
C ILE A 30 7.61 3.98 5.04
N PRO A 31 8.37 3.53 4.02
CA PRO A 31 9.54 2.70 4.26
C PRO A 31 10.65 3.53 4.89
N GLU A 32 11.39 2.96 5.85
CA GLU A 32 12.44 3.68 6.57
C GLU A 32 13.82 3.41 5.98
N ARG A 33 14.04 2.21 5.41
CA ARG A 33 15.34 1.80 4.89
C ARG A 33 15.26 0.86 3.69
N PRO A 34 16.26 0.87 2.79
CA PRO A 34 16.34 -0.10 1.70
C PRO A 34 16.22 -1.54 2.22
N GLY A 35 15.37 -2.33 1.56
CA GLY A 35 15.05 -3.70 1.95
C GLY A 35 13.70 -3.83 2.67
N ASP A 36 13.14 -2.75 3.22
CA ASP A 36 11.82 -2.77 3.83
C ASP A 36 10.76 -3.23 2.83
N THR A 37 9.81 -4.03 3.31
CA THR A 37 8.76 -4.59 2.47
C THR A 37 7.38 -4.45 3.07
N ILE A 38 6.40 -4.24 2.20
CA ILE A 38 4.98 -4.46 2.49
C ILE A 38 4.47 -5.58 1.58
N ALA A 39 3.64 -6.47 2.13
CA ALA A 39 3.07 -7.59 1.40
C ALA A 39 1.61 -7.79 1.79
N GLY A 40 0.78 -8.08 0.81
CA GLY A 40 -0.65 -8.19 1.00
C GLY A 40 -1.41 -8.29 -0.32
N GLU A 41 -2.72 -8.27 -0.24
CA GLU A 41 -3.60 -8.26 -1.39
C GLU A 41 -3.81 -6.82 -1.88
N LEU A 42 -3.64 -6.59 -3.18
CA LEU A 42 -4.01 -5.32 -3.80
C LEU A 42 -5.53 -5.25 -3.84
N VAL A 43 -6.16 -4.38 -3.05
CA VAL A 43 -7.62 -4.29 -2.98
C VAL A 43 -8.20 -3.14 -3.79
N GLU A 44 -7.41 -2.10 -4.07
CA GLU A 44 -7.89 -0.93 -4.80
C GLU A 44 -6.72 -0.19 -5.47
N LYS A 45 -6.96 0.36 -6.67
CA LYS A 45 -6.10 1.34 -7.33
C LYS A 45 -6.80 2.68 -7.49
N LYS A 46 -6.18 3.74 -6.99
CA LYS A 46 -6.67 5.12 -7.17
C LYS A 46 -5.71 5.88 -8.07
N PHE A 47 -6.25 6.57 -9.06
CA PHE A 47 -5.48 7.29 -10.08
C PHE A 47 -5.66 8.80 -9.94
N ASN A 48 -4.64 9.56 -10.33
CA ASN A 48 -4.67 11.02 -10.37
C ASN A 48 -5.07 11.67 -9.02
N ILE A 49 -4.48 11.20 -7.93
CA ILE A 49 -4.75 11.70 -6.58
C ILE A 49 -3.86 12.89 -6.25
N GLY A 50 -4.49 13.96 -5.75
CA GLY A 50 -3.84 15.17 -5.25
C GLY A 50 -3.28 16.07 -6.35
N LYS A 51 -2.64 17.17 -5.93
CA LYS A 51 -2.11 18.21 -6.84
C LYS A 51 -1.12 17.69 -7.89
N TRP A 52 -0.43 16.61 -7.57
CA TRP A 52 0.64 16.03 -8.39
C TRP A 52 0.17 14.82 -9.22
N ASN A 53 -1.13 14.50 -9.20
CA ASN A 53 -1.73 13.38 -9.94
C ASN A 53 -1.01 12.04 -9.67
N HIS A 54 -0.65 11.75 -8.42
CA HIS A 54 -0.02 10.49 -8.07
C HIS A 54 -1.03 9.35 -8.03
N ASN A 55 -0.55 8.12 -8.27
CA ASN A 55 -1.33 6.92 -8.06
C ASN A 55 -1.20 6.46 -6.60
N LEU A 56 -2.24 5.78 -6.09
CA LEU A 56 -2.27 5.20 -4.75
C LEU A 56 -2.75 3.76 -4.83
N TYR A 57 -2.06 2.86 -4.14
CA TYR A 57 -2.39 1.43 -4.10
C TYR A 57 -2.75 1.03 -2.67
N VAL A 58 -3.93 0.45 -2.49
CA VAL A 58 -4.40 -0.01 -1.18
C VAL A 58 -4.05 -1.48 -1.03
N ILE A 59 -3.24 -1.79 0.00
CA ILE A 59 -2.75 -3.14 0.27
C ILE A 59 -3.38 -3.66 1.57
N ARG A 60 -4.16 -4.75 1.47
CA ARG A 60 -4.68 -5.48 2.62
C ARG A 60 -3.64 -6.47 3.15
N LEU A 61 -3.19 -6.23 4.38
CA LEU A 61 -2.22 -7.05 5.11
C LEU A 61 -2.85 -8.35 5.63
N SER A 62 -2.01 -9.27 6.10
CA SER A 62 -2.44 -10.56 6.66
C SER A 62 -3.26 -10.44 7.94
N ASP A 63 -3.13 -9.33 8.66
CA ASP A 63 -3.90 -9.02 9.87
C ASP A 63 -5.23 -8.31 9.59
N GLY A 64 -5.58 -8.16 8.31
CA GLY A 64 -6.83 -7.52 7.86
C GLY A 64 -6.74 -6.00 7.70
N ARG A 65 -5.71 -5.35 8.24
CA ARG A 65 -5.50 -3.91 8.12
C ARG A 65 -5.12 -3.54 6.68
N CYS A 66 -5.51 -2.36 6.21
CA CYS A 66 -5.04 -1.88 4.92
C CYS A 66 -4.11 -0.67 5.04
N ARG A 67 -3.14 -0.63 4.12
CA ARG A 67 -2.13 0.42 4.02
C ARG A 67 -2.11 1.01 2.63
N ASP A 68 -2.00 2.32 2.58
CA ASP A 68 -1.80 3.05 1.34
C ASP A 68 -0.32 3.03 0.94
N VAL A 69 -0.06 2.73 -0.33
CA VAL A 69 1.27 2.81 -0.93
C VAL A 69 1.23 3.82 -2.06
N TRP A 70 1.98 4.91 -1.90
CA TRP A 70 2.13 5.90 -2.96
C TRP A 70 2.88 5.32 -4.15
N GLY A 71 2.32 5.57 -5.32
CA GLY A 71 2.91 5.23 -6.59
C GLY A 71 4.22 5.98 -6.86
N CYS A 72 5.05 5.36 -7.68
CA CYS A 72 6.22 5.97 -8.27
C CYS A 72 6.36 5.41 -9.69
N TYR A 73 7.08 6.09 -10.57
CA TYR A 73 7.13 5.71 -12.00
C TYR A 73 7.36 4.19 -12.23
N ARG A 74 8.27 3.56 -11.48
CA ARG A 74 8.56 2.13 -11.62
C ARG A 74 7.47 1.24 -11.06
N LEU A 75 6.89 1.62 -9.92
CA LEU A 75 5.79 0.87 -9.32
C LEU A 75 4.55 0.97 -10.20
N ASP A 76 4.24 2.16 -10.69
CA ASP A 76 3.05 2.44 -11.48
C ASP A 76 3.03 1.62 -12.76
N LYS A 77 4.15 1.64 -13.50
CA LYS A 77 4.33 0.81 -14.69
C LYS A 77 4.14 -0.69 -14.42
N LYS A 78 4.44 -1.16 -13.21
CA LYS A 78 4.21 -2.55 -12.83
C LYS A 78 2.78 -2.80 -12.41
N MET A 79 2.14 -1.85 -11.76
CA MET A 79 0.76 -1.96 -11.30
C MET A 79 -0.26 -1.94 -12.44
N ASP A 80 0.08 -1.42 -13.62
CA ASP A 80 -0.76 -1.53 -14.82
C ASP A 80 -1.12 -3.01 -15.15
N GLU A 81 -0.20 -3.94 -14.90
CA GLU A 81 -0.36 -5.37 -15.19
C GLU A 81 -0.97 -6.18 -14.02
N VAL A 82 -1.09 -5.58 -12.84
CA VAL A 82 -1.54 -6.27 -11.62
C VAL A 82 -3.05 -6.12 -11.47
N ILE A 83 -3.79 -7.21 -11.26
CA ILE A 83 -5.25 -7.14 -11.05
C ILE A 83 -5.53 -7.03 -9.55
N GLU A 84 -6.55 -6.26 -9.17
CA GLU A 84 -7.07 -6.27 -7.79
C GLU A 84 -7.43 -7.71 -7.36
N GLY A 85 -7.27 -8.01 -6.07
CA GLY A 85 -7.30 -9.37 -5.54
C GLY A 85 -5.97 -10.14 -5.67
N THR A 86 -4.97 -9.59 -6.36
CA THR A 86 -3.64 -10.24 -6.45
C THR A 86 -2.85 -10.02 -5.17
N VAL A 87 -2.29 -11.10 -4.60
CA VAL A 87 -1.30 -11.00 -3.52
C VAL A 87 0.06 -10.61 -4.07
N ILE A 88 0.59 -9.50 -3.57
CA ILE A 88 1.81 -8.85 -4.04
C ILE A 88 2.74 -8.53 -2.89
N ARG A 89 4.02 -8.33 -3.18
CA ARG A 89 4.99 -7.75 -2.25
C ARG A 89 5.71 -6.60 -2.93
N ILE A 90 5.79 -5.47 -2.24
CA ILE A 90 6.52 -4.28 -2.64
C ILE A 90 7.73 -4.16 -1.73
N ARG A 91 8.92 -3.95 -2.31
CA ARG A 91 10.18 -3.74 -1.60
C ARG A 91 10.72 -2.35 -1.91
N TYR A 92 11.08 -1.60 -0.88
CA TYR A 92 11.82 -0.36 -1.01
C TYR A 92 13.30 -0.65 -1.30
N LYS A 93 13.89 0.03 -2.30
CA LYS A 93 15.28 -0.15 -2.75
C LYS A 93 16.19 1.05 -2.42
N GLY A 94 15.64 2.10 -1.83
CA GLY A 94 16.35 3.37 -1.61
C GLY A 94 15.84 4.48 -2.52
N ASP A 95 16.44 5.65 -2.39
CA ASP A 95 16.07 6.83 -3.16
C ASP A 95 16.89 6.94 -4.44
N ILE A 96 16.21 7.28 -5.55
CA ILE A 96 16.86 7.67 -6.80
C ILE A 96 16.84 9.19 -6.88
N ARG A 97 18.02 9.78 -7.09
CA ARG A 97 18.16 11.21 -7.35
C ARG A 97 17.82 11.49 -8.82
N LYS A 98 16.87 12.39 -9.04
CA LYS A 98 16.49 12.88 -10.37
C LYS A 98 17.48 13.95 -10.85
N SER A 99 17.43 14.26 -12.13
CA SER A 99 18.26 15.31 -12.76
C SER A 99 17.95 16.72 -12.26
N ASP A 100 16.75 16.96 -11.75
CA ASP A 100 16.29 18.22 -11.17
C ASP A 100 16.69 18.38 -9.68
N GLY A 101 17.36 17.38 -9.09
CA GLY A 101 17.79 17.37 -7.70
C GLY A 101 16.78 16.79 -6.72
N GLU A 102 15.56 16.44 -7.16
CA GLU A 102 14.57 15.77 -6.33
C GLU A 102 14.90 14.27 -6.13
N PHE A 103 14.22 13.65 -5.17
CA PHE A 103 14.33 12.21 -4.88
C PHE A 103 13.03 11.48 -5.22
N MET A 104 13.13 10.20 -5.57
CA MET A 104 12.00 9.31 -5.78
C MET A 104 12.29 7.94 -5.18
N TYR A 105 11.31 7.36 -4.49
CA TYR A 105 11.43 5.98 -3.98
C TYR A 105 11.61 4.99 -5.12
N ASP A 106 12.67 4.17 -5.06
CA ASP A 106 12.80 2.99 -5.90
C ASP A 106 12.04 1.83 -5.25
N MET A 107 10.97 1.37 -5.90
CA MET A 107 10.17 0.26 -5.42
C MET A 107 10.22 -0.92 -6.39
N MET A 108 10.32 -2.12 -5.85
CA MET A 108 10.31 -3.37 -6.61
C MET A 108 9.06 -4.18 -6.29
N TYR A 109 8.38 -4.59 -7.35
CA TYR A 109 7.28 -5.53 -7.32
C TYR A 109 7.77 -6.99 -7.33
N LEU A 110 7.19 -7.82 -6.47
CA LEU A 110 7.44 -9.25 -6.37
C LEU A 110 6.10 -10.01 -6.42
N LYS A 111 5.92 -10.87 -7.42
CA LYS A 111 4.79 -11.80 -7.52
C LYS A 111 5.20 -13.17 -6.99
N ARG A 112 4.36 -13.82 -6.18
CA ARG A 112 4.58 -15.22 -5.79
C ARG A 112 4.49 -16.10 -7.04
N LYS A 113 5.54 -16.88 -7.34
CA LYS A 113 5.51 -17.90 -8.40
C LYS A 113 4.43 -18.92 -8.03
N LYS A 114 3.52 -19.25 -8.96
CA LYS A 114 2.65 -20.42 -8.78
C LYS A 114 3.55 -21.66 -8.80
N ASN A 115 3.63 -22.40 -7.69
CA ASN A 115 4.30 -23.70 -7.70
C ASN A 115 3.49 -24.65 -8.59
N ASN A 116 4.13 -25.20 -9.62
CA ASN A 116 3.53 -26.16 -10.53
C ASN A 116 3.48 -27.54 -9.83
N LYS A 117 2.28 -28.01 -9.51
CA LYS A 117 1.80 -29.42 -9.50
C LYS A 117 2.60 -30.59 -8.86
N ASN A 118 3.67 -30.41 -8.08
CA ASN A 118 4.43 -31.57 -7.54
C ASN A 118 4.37 -31.84 -6.02
N ASP A 119 3.72 -31.02 -5.19
CA ASP A 119 3.67 -31.28 -3.74
C ASP A 119 2.52 -32.19 -3.28
N ILE A 120 1.63 -32.60 -4.18
CA ILE A 120 0.47 -33.45 -3.82
C ILE A 120 0.86 -34.94 -3.77
N TYR A 121 1.91 -35.35 -4.50
CA TYR A 121 2.34 -36.75 -4.53
C TYR A 121 3.29 -37.14 -3.40
N GLN A 122 3.83 -36.18 -2.64
CA GLN A 122 4.67 -36.45 -1.45
C GLN A 122 3.85 -36.58 -0.16
N LEU A 123 2.56 -36.23 -0.16
CA LEU A 123 1.66 -36.40 1.00
C LEU A 123 0.76 -37.64 0.90
N LEU A 124 0.78 -38.37 -0.23
CA LEU A 124 -0.05 -39.56 -0.46
C LEU A 124 0.77 -40.86 -0.64
N LEU A 125 2.10 -40.81 -0.50
CA LEU A 125 2.98 -42.00 -0.55
C LEU A 125 3.95 -42.09 0.66
N GLY A 126 3.69 -41.31 1.71
CA GLY A 126 4.34 -41.51 3.01
C GLY A 126 3.63 -42.62 3.77
N TRP A 127 4.31 -43.76 3.88
CA TRP A 127 4.02 -44.89 4.75
C TRP A 127 3.95 -44.48 6.23
#